data_AF-A0A959NJ55-F1
#
_entry.id   AF-A0A959NJ55-F1
#
_cell.length_a   1.000
_cell.length_b   1.000
_cell.length_c   1.000
_cell.angle_alpha   90.00
_cell.angle_beta   90.00
_cell.angle_gamma   90.00
#
_symmetry.space_group_name_H-M   'P 1'
#
loop_
_entity.id
_entity.type
_entity.pdbx_description
1 polymer ?
#
loop_
_entity_poly.entity_id
_entity_poly.type
_entity_poly.pdbx_seq_one_letter_code
_entity_poly.pdbx_strand_id
1 'polypeptide(L)'
;FSGDKNFLGLPNTYDTDSKSLGIGLIYSYSVSDVVCPFISIGGSYNWYAFESKNIKSEFFDYSNGGEENSIGYDIDAGVKFNVAEGIGLMASFGYHQVANDNIDAIKIGDYQDFFVTAKLGLIVNLYSEPVDTDGDGIIDEKDGCPDVAEDFDGYLDDDGCPDNDNDLDGVLDKDDLCPNLKEDIDGFEDEDGCPDEDNDNDRIKDVDDECPNLKEDYDGFEDNDGCPEVDNDQDGIIDSLDGCPNVAETFNGYMDDDGCPDELPKVIIKEAPPKETPKKRTEEIKPKDNASDAPTQFQLLGESTFVSNSAQIKSSAYSRLNEIAETLKKYPTTRWKIEAHIDKQNSALEAATITKQQADAVLNYFISRGLSGANFQTIGAGDSSPVSSNSSVYGRMKNRRIIIRKLF
;
A
#
# COMPACT_ATOMS: atom_id res chain seq x y z
N PHE A 1 -32.52 -29.79 -74.36
CA PHE A 1 -32.27 -29.98 -75.81
C PHE A 1 -32.47 -28.68 -76.58
N SER A 2 -31.52 -28.31 -77.45
CA SER A 2 -31.83 -27.49 -78.64
C SER A 2 -32.32 -28.45 -79.72
N GLY A 3 -33.57 -28.88 -79.58
CA GLY A 3 -34.30 -29.68 -80.55
C GLY A 3 -35.66 -29.00 -80.73
N ASP A 4 -36.03 -28.76 -81.97
CA ASP A 4 -37.19 -27.97 -82.36
C ASP A 4 -38.48 -28.57 -81.74
N LYS A 5 -38.96 -27.98 -80.63
CA LYS A 5 -40.14 -28.44 -79.86
C LYS A 5 -41.41 -28.54 -80.73
N ASN A 6 -41.40 -27.91 -81.90
CA ASN A 6 -42.45 -27.96 -82.92
C ASN A 6 -42.67 -29.37 -83.52
N PHE A 7 -41.68 -30.28 -83.46
CA PHE A 7 -41.83 -31.62 -84.07
C PHE A 7 -42.75 -32.57 -83.27
N LEU A 8 -43.01 -32.27 -81.99
CA LEU A 8 -43.82 -33.12 -81.10
C LEU A 8 -45.20 -32.51 -80.74
N GLY A 9 -45.52 -31.33 -81.27
CA GLY A 9 -46.79 -30.64 -80.98
C GLY A 9 -46.94 -30.19 -79.51
N LEU A 10 -45.84 -30.08 -78.77
CA LEU A 10 -45.83 -29.67 -77.37
C LEU A 10 -45.90 -28.14 -77.26
N PRO A 11 -46.64 -27.58 -76.28
CA PRO A 11 -46.65 -26.14 -76.06
C PRO A 11 -45.27 -25.64 -75.62
N ASN A 12 -44.93 -24.41 -76.02
CA ASN A 12 -43.65 -23.78 -75.67
C ASN A 12 -43.55 -23.40 -74.17
N THR A 13 -44.69 -23.35 -73.48
CA THR A 13 -44.83 -22.95 -72.08
C THR A 13 -45.89 -23.82 -71.41
N TYR A 14 -45.63 -24.28 -70.20
CA TYR A 14 -46.55 -25.01 -69.32
C TYR A 14 -46.68 -24.27 -67.98
N ASP A 15 -47.71 -24.60 -67.22
CA ASP A 15 -47.95 -24.07 -65.89
C ASP A 15 -48.16 -25.26 -64.95
N THR A 16 -47.44 -25.28 -63.82
CA THR A 16 -47.42 -26.39 -62.88
C THR A 16 -47.51 -25.83 -61.48
N ASP A 17 -48.59 -26.16 -60.78
CA ASP A 17 -48.73 -25.80 -59.37
C ASP A 17 -47.76 -26.65 -58.55
N SER A 18 -46.97 -25.99 -57.71
CA SER A 18 -45.98 -26.68 -56.89
C SER A 18 -46.07 -26.26 -55.43
N LYS A 19 -45.83 -27.23 -54.55
CA LYS A 19 -45.53 -27.01 -53.14
C LYS A 19 -44.19 -27.64 -52.86
N SER A 20 -43.37 -26.97 -52.07
CA SER A 20 -42.07 -27.50 -51.66
C SER A 20 -41.87 -27.36 -50.17
N LEU A 21 -41.26 -28.37 -49.56
CA LEU A 21 -40.78 -28.34 -48.19
C LEU A 21 -39.31 -28.72 -48.22
N GLY A 22 -38.45 -27.78 -47.82
CA GLY A 22 -37.01 -27.95 -47.85
C GLY A 22 -36.39 -27.93 -46.47
N ILE A 23 -35.26 -28.64 -46.33
CA ILE A 23 -34.33 -28.50 -45.23
C ILE A 23 -32.94 -28.27 -45.80
N GLY A 24 -32.18 -27.34 -45.22
CA GLY A 24 -30.86 -26.99 -45.72
C GLY A 24 -29.98 -26.39 -44.63
N LEU A 25 -28.68 -26.39 -44.92
CA LEU A 25 -27.68 -25.67 -44.16
C LEU A 25 -27.45 -24.32 -44.83
N ILE A 26 -27.50 -23.26 -44.03
CA ILE A 26 -27.22 -21.90 -44.48
C ILE A 26 -25.88 -21.49 -43.89
N TYR A 27 -24.92 -21.16 -44.75
CA TYR A 27 -23.69 -20.49 -44.36
C TYR A 27 -23.83 -19.00 -44.66
N SER A 28 -23.77 -18.17 -43.63
CA SER A 28 -23.84 -16.72 -43.74
C SER A 28 -22.49 -16.11 -43.36
N TYR A 29 -22.03 -15.12 -44.12
CA TYR A 29 -20.84 -14.35 -43.82
C TYR A 29 -21.24 -12.92 -43.47
N SER A 30 -20.86 -12.44 -42.28
CA SER A 30 -21.17 -11.06 -41.86
C SER A 30 -20.19 -10.09 -42.51
N VAL A 31 -20.68 -9.23 -43.42
CA VAL A 31 -19.88 -8.12 -43.98
C VAL A 31 -19.99 -6.89 -43.06
N SER A 32 -21.15 -6.72 -42.44
CA SER A 32 -21.45 -5.76 -41.38
C SER A 32 -22.61 -6.27 -40.53
N ASP A 33 -22.89 -5.61 -39.42
CA ASP A 33 -24.01 -5.95 -38.53
C ASP A 33 -25.38 -5.89 -39.22
N VAL A 34 -25.46 -5.16 -40.35
CA VAL A 34 -26.71 -4.98 -41.12
C VAL A 34 -26.79 -5.92 -42.32
N VAL A 35 -25.67 -6.27 -42.98
CA VAL A 35 -25.68 -6.98 -44.27
C VAL A 35 -24.88 -8.26 -44.20
N CYS A 36 -25.57 -9.40 -44.36
CA CYS A 36 -24.98 -10.74 -44.31
C CYS A 36 -25.32 -11.51 -45.60
N PRO A 37 -24.41 -11.54 -46.60
CA PRO A 37 -24.50 -12.48 -47.71
C PRO A 37 -24.50 -13.93 -47.22
N PHE A 38 -25.26 -14.79 -47.89
CA PHE A 38 -25.32 -16.21 -47.55
C PHE A 38 -25.38 -17.11 -48.78
N ILE A 39 -24.95 -18.34 -48.58
CA ILE A 39 -25.21 -19.47 -49.47
C ILE A 39 -25.91 -20.56 -48.67
N SER A 40 -26.91 -21.20 -49.27
CA SER A 40 -27.58 -22.35 -48.65
C SER A 40 -27.55 -23.53 -49.59
N ILE A 41 -27.34 -24.71 -49.01
CA ILE A 41 -27.44 -25.98 -49.69
C ILE A 41 -28.43 -26.86 -48.94
N GLY A 42 -29.30 -27.54 -49.67
CA GLY A 42 -30.37 -28.30 -49.03
C GLY A 42 -30.98 -29.36 -49.93
N GLY A 43 -31.94 -30.07 -49.36
CA GLY A 43 -32.83 -30.95 -50.09
C GLY A 43 -34.27 -30.54 -49.87
N SER A 44 -35.07 -30.66 -50.92
CA SER A 44 -36.50 -30.40 -50.88
C SER A 44 -37.30 -31.65 -51.21
N TYR A 45 -38.46 -31.75 -50.58
CA TYR A 45 -39.53 -32.61 -51.07
C TYR A 45 -40.53 -31.72 -51.79
N ASN A 46 -40.80 -32.04 -53.05
CA ASN A 46 -41.64 -31.24 -53.92
C ASN A 46 -42.87 -32.04 -54.36
N TRP A 47 -44.03 -31.39 -54.28
CA TRP A 47 -45.31 -31.87 -54.77
C TRP A 47 -45.71 -31.02 -55.96
N TYR A 48 -45.97 -31.65 -57.11
CA TYR A 48 -46.37 -30.96 -58.34
C TYR A 48 -47.72 -31.47 -58.81
N ALA A 49 -48.58 -30.54 -59.21
CA ALA A 49 -49.82 -30.82 -59.93
C ALA A 49 -49.74 -30.13 -61.29
N PHE A 50 -49.76 -30.92 -62.36
CA PHE A 50 -49.76 -30.38 -63.72
C PHE A 50 -51.19 -30.38 -64.28
N GLU A 51 -51.67 -29.19 -64.64
CA GLU A 51 -52.91 -29.05 -65.40
C GLU A 51 -52.60 -29.22 -66.89
N SER A 52 -52.99 -30.37 -67.47
CA SER A 52 -52.92 -30.51 -68.91
C SER A 52 -53.99 -29.63 -69.57
N LYS A 53 -53.56 -28.60 -70.32
CA LYS A 53 -54.45 -27.89 -71.25
C LYS A 53 -54.75 -28.76 -72.47
N ASN A 54 -55.49 -29.86 -72.32
CA ASN A 54 -55.95 -30.73 -73.42
C ASN A 54 -54.88 -31.01 -74.50
N ILE A 55 -53.65 -31.31 -74.09
CA ILE A 55 -52.53 -31.55 -75.02
C ILE A 55 -52.66 -32.99 -75.51
N LYS A 56 -53.08 -33.16 -76.77
CA LYS A 56 -53.13 -34.45 -77.46
C LYS A 56 -52.09 -34.46 -78.58
N SER A 57 -51.15 -35.40 -78.51
CA SER A 57 -50.26 -35.73 -79.63
C SER A 57 -50.52 -37.16 -80.10
N GLU A 58 -50.06 -37.52 -81.29
CA GLU A 58 -50.20 -38.89 -81.82
C GLU A 58 -49.42 -39.95 -80.99
N PHE A 59 -48.53 -39.51 -80.09
CA PHE A 59 -47.65 -40.39 -79.31
C PHE A 59 -47.90 -40.34 -77.80
N PHE A 60 -48.54 -39.29 -77.29
CA PHE A 60 -48.77 -39.07 -75.86
C PHE A 60 -50.15 -38.44 -75.59
N ASP A 61 -50.89 -39.01 -74.64
CA ASP A 61 -52.19 -38.50 -74.15
C ASP A 61 -52.04 -38.01 -72.71
N TYR A 62 -51.95 -36.68 -72.54
CA TYR A 62 -51.81 -36.04 -71.24
C TYR A 62 -53.16 -35.57 -70.66
N SER A 63 -54.28 -35.92 -71.28
CA SER A 63 -55.60 -35.29 -71.06
C SER A 63 -56.19 -35.35 -69.65
N ASN A 64 -55.65 -36.15 -68.74
CA ASN A 64 -56.20 -36.34 -67.39
C ASN A 64 -55.48 -35.57 -66.27
N GLY A 65 -54.42 -34.81 -66.58
CA GLY A 65 -53.56 -34.20 -65.54
C GLY A 65 -52.92 -35.26 -64.64
N GLY A 66 -52.16 -34.82 -63.63
CA GLY A 66 -51.54 -35.74 -62.68
C GLY A 66 -50.83 -35.04 -61.53
N GLU A 67 -50.59 -35.81 -60.47
CA GLU A 67 -49.81 -35.41 -59.31
C GLU A 67 -48.54 -36.24 -59.27
N GLU A 68 -47.40 -35.58 -59.07
CA GLU A 68 -46.09 -36.21 -58.98
C GLU A 68 -45.30 -35.62 -57.81
N ASN A 69 -44.48 -36.45 -57.19
CA ASN A 69 -43.60 -36.02 -56.11
C ASN A 69 -42.14 -36.27 -56.49
N SER A 70 -41.26 -35.35 -56.13
CA SER A 70 -39.82 -35.52 -56.35
C SER A 70 -38.99 -35.00 -55.18
N ILE A 71 -37.81 -35.60 -55.03
CA ILE A 71 -36.76 -35.03 -54.19
C ILE A 71 -35.99 -34.04 -55.04
N GLY A 72 -35.74 -32.85 -54.48
CA GLY A 72 -34.91 -31.81 -55.07
C GLY A 72 -33.60 -31.61 -54.30
N TYR A 73 -32.59 -31.12 -55.00
CA TYR A 73 -31.36 -30.59 -54.46
C TYR A 73 -31.35 -29.08 -54.68
N ASP A 74 -31.25 -28.34 -53.59
CA ASP A 74 -31.44 -26.90 -53.57
C ASP A 74 -30.10 -26.20 -53.32
N ILE A 75 -29.82 -25.18 -54.12
CA ILE A 75 -28.75 -24.22 -53.86
C ILE A 75 -29.32 -22.81 -53.98
N ASP A 76 -29.25 -22.02 -52.92
CA ASP A 76 -29.66 -20.62 -52.94
C ASP A 76 -28.48 -19.73 -52.57
N ALA A 77 -28.41 -18.58 -53.22
CA ALA A 77 -27.51 -17.49 -52.84
C ALA A 77 -28.33 -16.24 -52.60
N GLY A 78 -28.01 -15.50 -51.55
CA GLY A 78 -28.81 -14.34 -51.17
C GLY A 78 -28.11 -13.40 -50.21
N VAL A 79 -28.87 -12.40 -49.79
CA VAL A 79 -28.46 -11.42 -48.79
C VAL A 79 -29.53 -11.36 -47.71
N LYS A 80 -29.09 -11.47 -46.46
CA LYS A 80 -29.86 -11.16 -45.27
C LYS A 80 -29.55 -9.72 -44.85
N PHE A 81 -30.60 -8.98 -44.50
CA PHE A 81 -30.55 -7.66 -43.91
C PHE A 81 -31.06 -7.75 -42.47
N ASN A 82 -30.22 -7.53 -41.47
CA ASN A 82 -30.68 -7.41 -40.09
C ASN A 82 -31.32 -6.03 -39.91
N VAL A 83 -32.62 -5.99 -39.57
CA VAL A 83 -33.39 -4.74 -39.47
C VAL A 83 -33.67 -4.34 -38.03
N ALA A 84 -33.68 -5.31 -37.12
CA ALA A 84 -33.72 -5.12 -35.68
C ALA A 84 -33.09 -6.36 -35.01
N GLU A 85 -32.86 -6.28 -33.70
CA GLU A 85 -32.44 -7.44 -32.94
C GLU A 85 -33.44 -8.60 -33.10
N GLY A 86 -32.92 -9.77 -33.47
CA GLY A 86 -33.71 -10.95 -33.77
C GLY A 86 -34.61 -10.87 -35.02
N ILE A 87 -34.64 -9.77 -35.78
CA ILE A 87 -35.49 -9.60 -36.97
C ILE A 87 -34.62 -9.29 -38.20
N GLY A 88 -34.77 -10.10 -39.25
CA GLY A 88 -34.09 -9.89 -40.52
C GLY A 88 -35.02 -10.00 -41.73
N LEU A 89 -34.65 -9.34 -42.82
CA LEU A 89 -35.22 -9.55 -44.15
C LEU A 89 -34.25 -10.34 -45.00
N MET A 90 -34.76 -11.18 -45.90
CA MET A 90 -33.96 -12.02 -46.79
C MET A 90 -34.38 -11.81 -48.23
N ALA A 91 -33.41 -11.66 -49.13
CA ALA A 91 -33.61 -11.77 -50.57
C ALA A 91 -32.69 -12.85 -51.12
N SER A 92 -33.22 -13.83 -51.85
CA SER A 92 -32.42 -14.92 -52.40
C SER A 92 -32.83 -15.33 -53.81
N PHE A 93 -31.87 -15.87 -54.54
CA PHE A 93 -32.06 -16.55 -55.80
C PHE A 93 -31.66 -18.02 -55.64
N GLY A 94 -32.57 -18.93 -55.98
CA GLY A 94 -32.40 -20.36 -55.81
C GLY A 94 -32.38 -21.11 -57.14
N TYR A 95 -31.53 -22.13 -57.23
CA TYR A 95 -31.54 -23.14 -58.27
C TYR A 95 -31.91 -24.49 -57.63
N HIS A 96 -32.92 -25.14 -58.20
CA HIS A 96 -33.50 -26.36 -57.65
C HIS A 96 -33.46 -27.46 -58.71
N GLN A 97 -32.57 -28.43 -58.55
CA GLN A 97 -32.49 -29.61 -59.39
C GLN A 97 -33.45 -30.66 -58.84
N VAL A 98 -34.36 -31.20 -59.65
CA VAL A 98 -35.21 -32.32 -59.21
C VAL A 98 -34.72 -33.66 -59.74
N ALA A 99 -34.96 -34.72 -58.96
CA ALA A 99 -34.56 -36.07 -59.34
C ALA A 99 -35.39 -36.67 -60.48
N ASN A 100 -36.52 -36.06 -60.86
CA ASN A 100 -37.46 -36.56 -61.87
C ASN A 100 -37.61 -35.57 -63.04
N ASP A 101 -37.84 -36.10 -64.25
CA ASP A 101 -38.08 -35.37 -65.53
C ASP A 101 -39.58 -35.13 -65.78
N ASN A 102 -40.35 -34.81 -64.73
CA ASN A 102 -41.82 -34.78 -64.78
C ASN A 102 -42.41 -33.43 -64.31
N ILE A 103 -41.63 -32.35 -64.20
CA ILE A 103 -42.16 -31.03 -63.82
C ILE A 103 -43.02 -30.45 -64.95
N ASP A 104 -42.68 -30.76 -66.20
CA ASP A 104 -43.40 -30.31 -67.40
C ASP A 104 -44.37 -31.36 -67.98
N ALA A 105 -44.59 -32.44 -67.24
CA ALA A 105 -45.36 -33.63 -67.62
C ALA A 105 -44.81 -34.43 -68.82
N ILE A 106 -43.59 -34.16 -69.31
CA ILE A 106 -43.00 -34.82 -70.48
C ILE A 106 -41.83 -35.72 -70.08
N LYS A 107 -42.03 -37.04 -70.14
CA LYS A 107 -40.99 -38.03 -69.80
C LYS A 107 -40.17 -38.44 -71.03
N ILE A 108 -39.21 -37.62 -71.47
CA ILE A 108 -38.37 -37.92 -72.65
C ILE A 108 -36.87 -37.80 -72.31
N GLY A 109 -36.27 -38.94 -71.93
CA GLY A 109 -34.84 -39.10 -71.67
C GLY A 109 -34.50 -39.10 -70.17
N ASP A 110 -33.22 -38.91 -69.85
CA ASP A 110 -32.70 -38.81 -68.46
C ASP A 110 -32.53 -37.33 -68.02
N TYR A 111 -33.28 -36.40 -68.64
CA TYR A 111 -33.07 -34.97 -68.41
C TYR A 111 -33.73 -34.58 -67.10
N GLN A 112 -32.94 -34.38 -66.05
CA GLN A 112 -33.48 -33.89 -64.78
C GLN A 112 -34.00 -32.47 -64.96
N ASP A 113 -35.28 -32.27 -64.68
CA ASP A 113 -35.87 -30.93 -64.66
C ASP A 113 -35.23 -30.07 -63.57
N PHE A 114 -35.31 -28.76 -63.74
CA PHE A 114 -34.93 -27.80 -62.72
C PHE A 114 -35.85 -26.59 -62.78
N PHE A 115 -35.93 -25.89 -61.66
CA PHE A 115 -36.59 -24.60 -61.59
C PHE A 115 -35.74 -23.61 -60.80
N VAL A 116 -35.97 -22.33 -61.04
CA VAL A 116 -35.31 -21.24 -60.33
C VAL A 116 -36.33 -20.46 -59.52
N THR A 117 -35.91 -19.95 -58.38
CA THR A 117 -36.76 -19.14 -57.51
C THR A 117 -36.10 -17.81 -57.21
N ALA A 118 -36.94 -16.78 -57.02
CA ALA A 118 -36.56 -15.53 -56.39
C ALA A 118 -37.44 -15.37 -55.14
N LYS A 119 -36.83 -15.33 -53.96
CA LYS A 119 -37.54 -15.33 -52.67
C LYS A 119 -37.29 -14.01 -51.93
N LEU A 120 -38.34 -13.51 -51.29
CA LEU A 120 -38.26 -12.49 -50.25
C LEU A 120 -38.82 -13.09 -48.95
N GLY A 121 -38.08 -12.99 -47.85
CA GLY A 121 -38.43 -13.64 -46.58
C GLY A 121 -38.23 -12.75 -45.35
N LEU A 122 -38.94 -13.08 -44.28
CA LEU A 122 -38.74 -12.53 -42.93
C LEU A 122 -38.06 -13.61 -42.09
N ILE A 123 -37.01 -13.23 -41.38
CA ILE A 123 -36.29 -14.07 -40.42
C ILE A 123 -36.61 -13.55 -39.03
N VAL A 124 -37.05 -14.45 -38.15
CA VAL A 124 -37.28 -14.18 -36.74
C VAL A 124 -36.43 -15.17 -35.94
N ASN A 125 -35.45 -14.67 -35.20
CA ASN A 125 -34.67 -15.46 -34.27
C ASN A 125 -35.48 -15.62 -32.98
N LEU A 126 -35.80 -16.87 -32.61
CA LEU A 126 -36.59 -17.17 -31.42
C LEU A 126 -35.73 -17.36 -30.16
N TYR A 127 -34.41 -17.41 -30.30
CA TYR A 127 -33.44 -17.57 -29.23
C TYR A 127 -32.13 -16.89 -29.64
N SER A 128 -31.61 -16.01 -28.79
CA SER A 128 -30.23 -15.52 -28.81
C SER A 128 -29.55 -16.00 -27.53
N GLU A 129 -28.27 -16.31 -27.62
CA GLU A 129 -27.47 -16.52 -26.40
C GLU A 129 -27.32 -15.16 -25.69
N PRO A 130 -27.33 -15.14 -24.35
CA PRO A 130 -27.02 -13.92 -23.60
C PRO A 130 -25.61 -13.47 -23.96
N VAL A 131 -25.45 -12.17 -24.14
CA VAL A 131 -24.16 -11.54 -24.46
C VAL A 131 -23.41 -11.30 -23.16
N ASP A 132 -22.09 -11.47 -23.24
CA ASP A 132 -21.09 -11.20 -22.22
C ASP A 132 -19.97 -10.47 -23.00
N THR A 133 -20.00 -9.14 -22.92
CA THR A 133 -19.28 -8.24 -23.83
C THR A 133 -17.79 -8.15 -23.49
N ASP A 134 -17.42 -8.15 -22.21
CA ASP A 134 -16.03 -8.11 -21.75
C ASP A 134 -15.44 -9.49 -21.43
N GLY A 135 -16.27 -10.52 -21.32
CA GLY A 135 -15.86 -11.92 -21.19
C GLY A 135 -15.51 -12.33 -19.76
N ASP A 136 -16.03 -11.64 -18.75
CA ASP A 136 -15.77 -11.93 -17.34
C ASP A 136 -16.65 -13.07 -16.79
N GLY A 137 -17.69 -13.46 -17.53
CA GLY A 137 -18.62 -14.55 -17.17
C GLY A 137 -19.93 -14.09 -16.54
N ILE A 138 -20.12 -12.78 -16.36
CA ILE A 138 -21.37 -12.13 -16.02
C ILE A 138 -22.00 -11.66 -17.35
N ILE A 139 -23.31 -11.87 -17.49
CA ILE A 139 -24.00 -11.47 -18.73
C ILE A 139 -24.33 -9.98 -18.67
N ASP A 140 -24.28 -9.28 -19.80
CA ASP A 140 -24.50 -7.83 -19.90
C ASP A 140 -25.80 -7.34 -19.20
N GLU A 141 -26.83 -8.20 -19.11
CA GLU A 141 -28.10 -7.86 -18.42
C GLU A 141 -27.99 -7.82 -16.88
N LYS A 142 -26.98 -8.48 -16.31
CA LYS A 142 -26.70 -8.58 -14.87
C LYS A 142 -25.45 -7.80 -14.47
N ASP A 143 -24.64 -7.46 -15.44
CA ASP A 143 -23.38 -6.77 -15.29
C ASP A 143 -23.59 -5.25 -15.13
N GLY A 144 -23.03 -4.69 -14.07
CA GLY A 144 -23.02 -3.26 -13.77
C GLY A 144 -22.08 -2.47 -14.67
N CYS A 145 -21.03 -3.12 -15.18
CA CYS A 145 -20.00 -2.55 -16.04
C CYS A 145 -19.74 -3.42 -17.31
N PRO A 146 -20.71 -3.59 -18.23
CA PRO A 146 -20.63 -4.55 -19.35
C PRO A 146 -19.47 -4.42 -20.35
N ASP A 147 -18.69 -3.35 -20.27
CA ASP A 147 -17.55 -3.09 -21.15
C ASP A 147 -16.19 -3.30 -20.44
N VAL A 148 -16.19 -3.64 -19.14
CA VAL A 148 -15.02 -3.70 -18.28
C VAL A 148 -15.11 -4.89 -17.34
N ALA A 149 -14.33 -5.92 -17.66
CA ALA A 149 -14.31 -7.17 -16.92
C ALA A 149 -14.03 -6.97 -15.42
N GLU A 150 -14.80 -7.68 -14.61
CA GLU A 150 -14.59 -7.91 -13.18
C GLU A 150 -13.19 -8.48 -12.87
N ASP A 151 -12.60 -8.09 -11.73
CA ASP A 151 -11.27 -8.55 -11.30
C ASP A 151 -11.28 -9.74 -10.32
N PHE A 152 -12.46 -10.14 -9.82
CA PHE A 152 -12.71 -11.36 -9.04
C PHE A 152 -11.73 -11.55 -7.87
N ASP A 153 -11.66 -10.56 -6.98
CA ASP A 153 -10.79 -10.58 -5.81
C ASP A 153 -11.50 -11.07 -4.52
N GLY A 154 -12.82 -11.30 -4.59
CA GLY A 154 -13.67 -11.71 -3.48
C GLY A 154 -14.43 -10.56 -2.81
N TYR A 155 -14.30 -9.34 -3.31
CA TYR A 155 -15.08 -8.17 -2.95
C TYR A 155 -16.05 -7.84 -4.08
N LEU A 156 -17.35 -7.84 -3.75
CA LEU A 156 -18.44 -7.46 -4.66
C LEU A 156 -18.49 -8.10 -6.07
N ASP A 157 -17.74 -9.18 -6.34
CA ASP A 157 -17.69 -10.00 -7.57
C ASP A 157 -19.03 -10.30 -8.31
N ASP A 158 -20.18 -10.14 -7.67
CA ASP A 158 -21.50 -10.45 -8.24
C ASP A 158 -22.09 -9.28 -9.05
N ASP A 159 -21.54 -8.06 -8.96
CA ASP A 159 -22.09 -6.87 -9.63
C ASP A 159 -21.46 -6.56 -11.00
N GLY A 160 -20.33 -7.20 -11.33
CA GLY A 160 -19.64 -7.09 -12.62
C GLY A 160 -18.90 -5.77 -12.83
N CYS A 161 -18.66 -5.00 -11.78
CA CYS A 161 -17.81 -3.82 -11.84
C CYS A 161 -16.51 -4.03 -11.06
N PRO A 162 -15.34 -3.91 -11.70
CA PRO A 162 -14.08 -4.14 -11.01
C PRO A 162 -13.82 -3.08 -9.93
N ASP A 163 -13.68 -3.53 -8.69
CA ASP A 163 -13.36 -2.72 -7.52
C ASP A 163 -11.85 -2.73 -7.30
N ASN A 164 -11.15 -1.72 -7.82
CA ASN A 164 -9.68 -1.66 -7.76
C ASN A 164 -9.11 -1.01 -6.47
N ASP A 165 -10.02 -0.55 -5.60
CA ASP A 165 -9.79 0.11 -4.31
C ASP A 165 -11.07 -0.13 -3.49
N ASN A 166 -11.12 -1.26 -2.80
CA ASN A 166 -12.35 -1.78 -2.20
C ASN A 166 -12.88 -0.90 -1.06
N ASP A 167 -12.02 -0.31 -0.23
CA ASP A 167 -12.41 0.52 0.92
C ASP A 167 -12.37 2.04 0.66
N LEU A 168 -11.94 2.42 -0.56
CA LEU A 168 -11.97 3.77 -1.09
C LEU A 168 -11.12 4.75 -0.28
N ASP A 169 -9.98 4.30 0.24
CA ASP A 169 -9.00 5.14 0.89
C ASP A 169 -8.02 5.83 -0.08
N GLY A 170 -7.94 5.34 -1.33
CA GLY A 170 -7.11 5.87 -2.39
C GLY A 170 -5.82 5.09 -2.65
N VAL A 171 -5.55 4.03 -1.90
CA VAL A 171 -4.55 3.00 -2.19
C VAL A 171 -5.25 1.89 -2.99
N LEU A 172 -4.62 1.39 -4.05
CA LEU A 172 -5.21 0.32 -4.85
C LEU A 172 -4.99 -1.02 -4.13
N ASP A 173 -5.94 -1.97 -4.21
CA ASP A 173 -5.88 -3.24 -3.45
C ASP A 173 -4.58 -4.04 -3.68
N LYS A 174 -3.96 -3.89 -4.87
CA LYS A 174 -2.67 -4.51 -5.22
C LYS A 174 -1.46 -3.94 -4.47
N ASP A 175 -1.56 -2.70 -4.02
CA ASP A 175 -0.53 -1.95 -3.31
C ASP A 175 -0.89 -1.77 -1.81
N ASP A 176 -2.09 -2.16 -1.41
CA ASP A 176 -2.69 -2.03 -0.08
C ASP A 176 -2.44 -3.28 0.79
N LEU A 177 -1.95 -3.08 2.02
CA LEU A 177 -1.75 -4.15 3.00
C LEU A 177 -3.06 -4.60 3.69
N CYS A 178 -4.05 -3.73 3.74
CA CYS A 178 -5.37 -3.95 4.30
C CYS A 178 -6.49 -3.56 3.31
N PRO A 179 -6.69 -4.31 2.19
CA PRO A 179 -7.58 -3.95 1.08
C PRO A 179 -9.09 -3.87 1.38
N ASN A 180 -9.51 -3.85 2.64
CA ASN A 180 -10.91 -3.80 3.06
C ASN A 180 -11.09 -2.92 4.31
N LEU A 181 -10.02 -2.28 4.78
CA LEU A 181 -10.00 -1.47 5.98
C LEU A 181 -9.37 -0.13 5.65
N LYS A 182 -10.25 0.86 5.52
CA LYS A 182 -9.88 2.22 5.20
C LYS A 182 -8.76 2.76 6.11
N GLU A 183 -7.70 3.26 5.48
CA GLU A 183 -6.64 4.06 6.11
C GLU A 183 -7.17 5.25 6.94
N ASP A 184 -6.48 5.57 8.04
CA ASP A 184 -6.84 6.64 8.97
C ASP A 184 -5.91 7.86 8.98
N ILE A 185 -5.40 8.26 7.80
CA ILE A 185 -4.66 9.51 7.48
C ILE A 185 -4.47 10.49 8.65
N ASP A 186 -3.40 10.29 9.42
CA ASP A 186 -3.02 11.11 10.57
C ASP A 186 -1.54 11.57 10.52
N GLY A 187 -0.78 11.10 9.53
CA GLY A 187 0.63 11.39 9.34
C GLY A 187 1.58 10.30 9.82
N PHE A 188 1.06 9.16 10.28
CA PHE A 188 1.79 7.95 10.62
C PHE A 188 1.45 6.86 9.61
N GLU A 189 2.48 6.27 8.99
CA GLU A 189 2.40 5.16 8.03
C GLU A 189 1.31 5.19 6.91
N ASP A 190 0.67 6.35 6.64
CA ASP A 190 -0.41 6.63 5.66
C ASP A 190 -0.25 6.08 4.21
N GLU A 191 0.92 5.54 3.83
CA GLU A 191 1.20 5.06 2.48
C GLU A 191 0.92 3.57 2.28
N ASP A 192 0.57 2.82 3.33
CA ASP A 192 0.49 1.36 3.30
C ASP A 192 -0.95 0.79 3.22
N GLY A 193 -1.96 1.65 3.41
CA GLY A 193 -3.38 1.33 3.28
C GLY A 193 -3.97 0.61 4.51
N CYS A 194 -3.23 0.54 5.62
CA CYS A 194 -3.70 -0.04 6.87
C CYS A 194 -3.91 1.02 7.96
N PRO A 195 -5.10 1.10 8.57
CA PRO A 195 -5.31 2.03 9.67
C PRO A 195 -4.47 1.68 10.90
N ASP A 196 -3.77 2.68 11.44
CA ASP A 196 -2.90 2.59 12.60
C ASP A 196 -3.57 3.21 13.84
N GLU A 197 -4.53 2.48 14.42
CA GLU A 197 -5.31 3.01 15.55
C GLU A 197 -4.52 3.23 16.88
N ASP A 198 -3.25 2.81 16.94
CA ASP A 198 -2.33 2.87 18.11
C ASP A 198 -0.87 2.95 17.62
N ASN A 199 -0.47 4.15 17.20
CA ASN A 199 0.78 4.43 16.48
C ASN A 199 2.04 4.02 17.28
N ASP A 200 2.09 4.28 18.59
CA ASP A 200 3.23 3.92 19.43
C ASP A 200 3.11 2.58 20.18
N ASN A 201 1.98 1.90 19.96
CA ASN A 201 1.65 0.58 20.46
C ASN A 201 1.62 0.47 21.99
N ASP A 202 1.18 1.51 22.69
CA ASP A 202 1.08 1.54 24.14
C ASP A 202 -0.26 1.03 24.70
N ARG A 203 -1.21 0.71 23.82
CA ARG A 203 -2.58 0.21 24.08
C ARG A 203 -3.62 1.29 24.38
N ILE A 204 -3.26 2.56 24.29
CA ILE A 204 -4.18 3.67 24.22
C ILE A 204 -4.32 4.01 22.73
N LYS A 205 -5.56 4.22 22.28
CA LYS A 205 -5.77 4.53 20.87
C LYS A 205 -5.40 5.98 20.63
N ASP A 206 -4.91 6.30 19.44
CA ASP A 206 -4.57 7.65 19.01
C ASP A 206 -5.65 8.70 19.27
N VAL A 207 -6.93 8.33 19.12
CA VAL A 207 -8.08 9.22 19.38
C VAL A 207 -8.29 9.56 20.86
N ASP A 208 -7.78 8.72 21.75
CA ASP A 208 -7.86 8.82 23.20
C ASP A 208 -6.48 9.16 23.83
N ASP A 209 -5.44 9.35 23.02
CA ASP A 209 -4.04 9.58 23.41
C ASP A 209 -3.63 11.07 23.23
N GLU A 210 -3.08 11.70 24.27
CA GLU A 210 -2.60 13.09 24.23
C GLU A 210 -1.27 13.25 23.48
N CYS A 211 -0.49 12.18 23.34
CA CYS A 211 0.73 12.12 22.54
C CYS A 211 0.86 10.79 21.80
N PRO A 212 0.10 10.61 20.70
CA PRO A 212 -0.06 9.33 19.97
C PRO A 212 1.20 8.66 19.41
N ASN A 213 2.35 9.33 19.51
CA ASN A 213 3.63 8.87 18.96
C ASN A 213 4.68 8.62 20.07
N LEU A 214 4.30 8.70 21.34
CA LEU A 214 5.17 8.59 22.50
C LEU A 214 4.60 7.63 23.53
N LYS A 215 5.00 6.35 23.40
CA LYS A 215 4.57 5.27 24.30
C LYS A 215 4.57 5.65 25.78
N GLU A 216 3.42 5.43 26.42
CA GLU A 216 3.21 5.43 27.85
C GLU A 216 4.12 4.45 28.62
N ASP A 217 4.60 4.84 29.81
CA ASP A 217 5.54 4.05 30.62
C ASP A 217 4.89 3.26 31.78
N TYR A 218 3.62 3.52 32.07
CA TYR A 218 2.75 2.78 32.99
C TYR A 218 3.37 2.60 34.39
N ASP A 219 3.78 3.69 35.01
CA ASP A 219 4.42 3.69 36.33
C ASP A 219 3.44 3.89 37.51
N GLY A 220 2.16 4.17 37.22
CA GLY A 220 1.10 4.39 38.19
C GLY A 220 0.79 5.86 38.47
N PHE A 221 1.47 6.78 37.77
CA PHE A 221 1.15 8.20 37.69
C PHE A 221 0.54 8.49 36.31
N GLU A 222 -0.58 9.22 36.28
CA GLU A 222 -1.26 9.71 35.07
C GLU A 222 -1.47 8.76 33.85
N ASP A 223 -1.24 7.43 33.96
CA ASP A 223 -1.32 6.32 32.96
C ASP A 223 -2.49 6.26 31.94
N ASN A 224 -3.51 7.15 32.00
CA ASN A 224 -4.69 7.10 31.13
C ASN A 224 -4.69 8.18 30.04
N ASP A 225 -3.71 9.09 30.00
CA ASP A 225 -3.63 10.14 28.99
C ASP A 225 -2.75 9.77 27.78
N GLY A 226 -2.00 8.66 27.86
CA GLY A 226 -1.12 8.17 26.79
C GLY A 226 0.27 8.80 26.77
N CYS A 227 0.60 9.61 27.78
CA CYS A 227 1.85 10.36 27.76
C CYS A 227 2.84 10.01 28.87
N PRO A 228 4.05 9.52 28.51
CA PRO A 228 5.03 9.16 29.52
C PRO A 228 5.51 10.40 30.27
N GLU A 229 5.25 10.43 31.57
CA GLU A 229 5.80 11.44 32.46
C GLU A 229 7.23 11.07 32.84
N VAL A 230 8.19 11.81 32.31
CA VAL A 230 9.61 11.58 32.63
C VAL A 230 10.00 12.11 34.02
N ASP A 231 9.14 12.94 34.62
CA ASP A 231 9.31 13.63 35.91
C ASP A 231 7.92 13.92 36.51
N ASN A 232 7.34 12.92 37.19
CA ASN A 232 5.95 12.93 37.68
C ASN A 232 5.63 14.12 38.60
N ASP A 233 6.55 14.49 39.50
CA ASP A 233 6.35 15.59 40.46
C ASP A 233 6.91 16.95 40.01
N GLN A 234 7.56 16.97 38.84
CA GLN A 234 8.03 18.15 38.13
C GLN A 234 9.05 18.97 38.92
N ASP A 235 9.85 18.33 39.76
CA ASP A 235 10.90 18.99 40.52
C ASP A 235 12.22 19.17 39.72
N GLY A 236 12.33 18.50 38.57
CA GLY A 236 13.49 18.52 37.68
C GLY A 236 14.42 17.31 37.79
N ILE A 237 14.10 16.33 38.63
CA ILE A 237 14.76 15.03 38.77
C ILE A 237 13.87 13.97 38.12
N ILE A 238 14.39 13.29 37.10
CA ILE A 238 13.61 12.28 36.37
C ILE A 238 13.28 11.09 37.29
N ASP A 239 12.11 10.46 37.13
CA ASP A 239 11.61 9.40 38.02
C ASP A 239 12.61 8.24 38.20
N SER A 240 13.33 7.89 37.13
CA SER A 240 14.38 6.85 37.17
C SER A 240 15.61 7.17 38.05
N LEU A 241 15.79 8.44 38.40
CA LEU A 241 16.84 8.96 39.28
C LEU A 241 16.27 9.50 40.61
N ASP A 242 14.95 9.53 40.75
CA ASP A 242 14.24 10.08 41.89
C ASP A 242 14.01 9.03 42.98
N GLY A 243 14.36 9.35 44.23
CA GLY A 243 14.12 8.49 45.38
C GLY A 243 12.68 8.49 45.88
N CYS A 244 11.95 9.56 45.59
CA CYS A 244 10.55 9.80 45.89
C CYS A 244 9.81 10.33 44.64
N PRO A 245 9.65 9.52 43.57
CA PRO A 245 9.22 9.98 42.23
C PRO A 245 7.91 10.80 42.16
N ASN A 246 7.06 10.71 43.18
CA ASN A 246 5.76 11.36 43.22
C ASN A 246 5.70 12.51 44.25
N VAL A 247 6.83 12.96 44.78
CA VAL A 247 6.89 13.95 45.86
C VAL A 247 8.07 14.90 45.66
N ALA A 248 7.78 16.07 45.10
CA ALA A 248 8.77 17.06 44.74
C ALA A 248 9.80 17.37 45.85
N GLU A 249 11.07 17.38 45.45
CA GLU A 249 12.23 17.74 46.25
C GLU A 249 12.13 19.17 46.81
N THR A 250 12.66 19.34 48.00
CA THR A 250 12.84 20.63 48.64
C THR A 250 14.28 21.13 48.46
N PHE A 251 14.55 21.82 47.34
CA PHE A 251 15.85 22.44 47.05
C PHE A 251 16.30 23.46 48.10
N ASN A 252 16.96 23.00 49.16
CA ASN A 252 17.36 23.78 50.33
C ASN A 252 18.88 23.78 50.57
N GLY A 253 19.65 23.08 49.72
CA GLY A 253 21.09 22.93 49.82
C GLY A 253 21.52 21.71 50.67
N TYR A 254 20.60 20.82 50.98
CA TYR A 254 20.81 19.59 51.74
C TYR A 254 20.10 18.46 50.98
N MET A 255 20.85 17.41 50.65
CA MET A 255 20.43 16.23 49.86
C MET A 255 19.62 16.45 48.57
N ASP A 256 19.56 17.67 48.01
CA ASP A 256 18.88 18.06 46.77
C ASP A 256 19.08 17.19 45.49
N ASP A 257 19.92 16.14 45.50
CA ASP A 257 20.14 15.23 44.36
C ASP A 257 19.42 13.87 44.54
N ASP A 258 18.72 13.62 45.66
CA ASP A 258 18.07 12.33 45.93
C ASP A 258 16.56 12.29 45.65
N GLY A 259 15.95 13.41 45.25
CA GLY A 259 14.54 13.50 44.83
C GLY A 259 13.54 13.37 45.97
N CYS A 260 13.99 13.37 47.22
CA CYS A 260 13.16 13.19 48.38
C CYS A 260 13.15 14.42 49.29
N PRO A 261 11.98 15.04 49.56
CA PRO A 261 11.92 16.26 50.35
C PRO A 261 12.50 16.07 51.74
N ASP A 262 13.49 16.90 52.06
CA ASP A 262 14.16 16.89 53.35
C ASP A 262 14.07 18.22 54.12
N GLU A 263 14.46 18.17 55.40
CA GLU A 263 14.66 19.35 56.23
C GLU A 263 16.14 19.48 56.60
N LEU A 264 16.67 20.71 56.52
CA LEU A 264 17.95 21.06 57.11
C LEU A 264 18.06 20.54 58.56
N PRO A 265 19.16 19.85 58.92
CA PRO A 265 19.31 19.32 60.26
C PRO A 265 19.27 20.45 61.29
N LYS A 266 18.26 20.40 62.16
CA LYS A 266 18.08 21.38 63.26
C LYS A 266 19.37 21.45 64.07
N VAL A 267 20.05 22.59 64.00
CA VAL A 267 21.25 22.86 64.81
C VAL A 267 20.82 22.86 66.27
N ILE A 268 20.99 21.72 66.94
CA ILE A 268 20.77 21.63 68.39
C ILE A 268 21.93 22.36 69.06
N ILE A 269 21.76 23.67 69.28
CA ILE A 269 22.61 24.45 70.16
C ILE A 269 22.35 23.93 71.58
N LYS A 270 23.10 22.92 72.02
CA LYS A 270 23.22 22.63 73.45
C LYS A 270 24.04 23.76 74.07
N GLU A 271 23.38 24.60 74.85
CA GLU A 271 24.01 25.66 75.63
C GLU A 271 25.14 25.08 76.50
N ALA A 272 26.36 25.59 76.31
CA ALA A 272 27.48 25.36 77.20
C ALA A 272 27.61 26.51 78.23
N PRO A 273 28.00 26.24 79.49
CA PRO A 273 28.25 27.27 80.51
C PRO A 273 29.43 28.18 80.16
N PRO A 274 29.61 29.33 80.84
CA PRO A 274 30.22 30.51 80.27
C PRO A 274 31.76 30.49 80.20
N LYS A 275 32.23 30.78 78.98
CA LYS A 275 33.37 31.63 78.57
C LYS A 275 34.71 31.50 79.33
N GLU A 276 35.66 30.86 78.67
CA GLU A 276 36.97 31.50 78.44
C GLU A 276 37.14 31.75 76.94
N THR A 277 37.60 32.96 76.62
CA THR A 277 37.76 33.50 75.26
C THR A 277 38.85 32.77 74.46
N PRO A 278 38.56 32.23 73.27
CA PRO A 278 39.59 31.90 72.31
C PRO A 278 39.75 33.02 71.28
N LYS A 279 40.98 33.51 71.20
CA LYS A 279 41.50 34.31 70.07
C LYS A 279 41.27 33.55 68.76
N LYS A 280 40.87 34.32 67.75
CA LYS A 280 40.94 34.04 66.32
C LYS A 280 42.04 33.03 65.97
N ARG A 281 41.66 31.78 65.68
CA ARG A 281 42.50 30.82 64.98
C ARG A 281 41.80 30.46 63.68
N THR A 282 42.27 31.10 62.62
CA THR A 282 42.27 30.56 61.26
C THR A 282 42.80 29.13 61.36
N GLU A 283 41.99 28.12 61.09
CA GLU A 283 42.54 26.83 60.68
C GLU A 283 42.84 26.94 59.20
N GLU A 284 44.12 27.19 58.90
CA GLU A 284 44.71 26.85 57.62
C GLU A 284 44.49 25.36 57.39
N ILE A 285 43.71 25.02 56.37
CA ILE A 285 43.67 23.67 55.81
C ILE A 285 45.08 23.38 55.31
N LYS A 286 45.82 22.57 56.07
CA LYS A 286 47.13 22.10 55.61
C LYS A 286 46.91 21.26 54.34
N PRO A 287 47.58 21.58 53.23
CA PRO A 287 47.48 20.79 52.01
C PRO A 287 47.92 19.35 52.30
N LYS A 288 47.17 18.37 51.78
CA LYS A 288 47.61 16.98 51.77
C LYS A 288 48.60 16.87 50.62
N ASP A 289 49.88 17.08 50.92
CA ASP A 289 50.96 17.07 49.92
C ASP A 289 51.32 15.65 49.41
N ASN A 290 50.71 14.61 49.98
CA ASN A 290 50.90 13.24 49.52
C ASN A 290 50.06 12.98 48.29
N ALA A 291 50.70 13.09 47.13
CA ALA A 291 50.10 12.76 45.85
C ALA A 291 49.49 11.34 45.84
N SER A 292 49.94 10.39 46.66
CA SER A 292 49.38 9.02 46.72
C SER A 292 47.88 8.97 47.04
N ASP A 293 47.39 9.89 47.88
CA ASP A 293 46.03 9.81 48.45
C ASP A 293 44.98 10.54 47.60
N ALA A 294 45.43 11.24 46.55
CA ALA A 294 44.54 11.92 45.61
C ALA A 294 43.75 10.89 44.76
N PRO A 295 42.44 11.13 44.52
CA PRO A 295 41.62 10.30 43.64
C PRO A 295 42.28 10.07 42.28
N THR A 296 42.16 8.85 41.75
CA THR A 296 42.79 8.47 40.48
C THR A 296 42.12 9.14 39.28
N GLN A 297 40.81 9.32 39.32
CA GLN A 297 40.07 10.04 38.28
C GLN A 297 38.72 10.57 38.78
N PHE A 298 38.21 11.59 38.10
CA PHE A 298 36.81 12.01 38.14
C PHE A 298 36.22 11.86 36.74
N GLN A 299 34.92 11.57 36.67
CA GLN A 299 34.17 11.50 35.42
C GLN A 299 32.93 12.37 35.50
N LEU A 300 32.69 13.11 34.43
CA LEU A 300 31.48 13.90 34.19
C LEU A 300 30.81 13.38 32.92
N LEU A 301 29.48 13.40 32.90
CA LEU A 301 28.70 13.10 31.71
C LEU A 301 28.67 14.33 30.80
N GLY A 302 28.92 14.14 29.51
CA GLY A 302 28.99 15.26 28.55
C GLY A 302 27.65 16.00 28.45
N GLU A 303 26.55 15.23 28.40
CA GLU A 303 25.19 15.76 28.24
C GLU A 303 24.76 16.67 29.39
N SER A 304 25.07 16.30 30.64
CA SER A 304 24.74 17.13 31.80
C SER A 304 25.74 18.27 32.02
N THR A 305 26.94 18.19 31.44
CA THR A 305 27.99 19.20 31.63
C THR A 305 27.88 20.36 30.62
N PHE A 306 27.58 20.06 29.36
CA PHE A 306 27.64 21.03 28.26
C PHE A 306 26.33 21.15 27.51
N VAL A 307 26.07 22.36 26.99
CA VAL A 307 25.04 22.56 25.97
C VAL A 307 25.42 21.78 24.70
N SER A 308 24.43 21.22 24.01
CA SER A 308 24.65 20.40 22.81
C SER A 308 25.53 21.11 21.79
N ASN A 309 26.52 20.38 21.26
CA ASN A 309 27.53 20.86 20.32
C ASN A 309 28.26 22.16 20.72
N SER A 310 28.42 22.41 22.02
CA SER A 310 29.02 23.63 22.56
C SER A 310 30.01 23.34 23.70
N ALA A 311 30.88 24.30 23.98
CA ALA A 311 31.75 24.33 25.16
C ALA A 311 31.15 25.14 26.32
N GLN A 312 29.90 25.61 26.18
CA GLN A 312 29.18 26.30 27.24
C GLN A 312 28.75 25.31 28.32
N ILE A 313 29.24 25.54 29.55
CA ILE A 313 28.89 24.73 30.73
C ILE A 313 27.45 25.03 31.15
N LYS A 314 26.64 23.99 31.37
CA LYS A 314 25.26 24.09 31.88
C LYS A 314 25.27 24.52 33.35
N SER A 315 24.24 25.23 33.79
CA SER A 315 24.09 25.67 35.20
C SER A 315 24.10 24.50 36.17
N SER A 316 23.42 23.41 35.84
CA SER A 316 23.35 22.15 36.62
C SER A 316 24.74 21.53 36.86
N ALA A 317 25.69 21.72 35.96
CA ALA A 317 27.03 21.14 36.07
C ALA A 317 27.91 21.81 37.15
N TYR A 318 27.56 23.03 37.58
CA TYR A 318 28.42 23.81 38.48
C TYR A 318 28.52 23.23 39.89
N SER A 319 27.48 22.56 40.40
CA SER A 319 27.52 21.92 41.72
C SER A 319 28.62 20.85 41.76
N ARG A 320 28.57 19.91 40.80
CA ARG A 320 29.57 18.84 40.67
C ARG A 320 30.97 19.37 40.37
N LEU A 321 31.09 20.38 39.50
CA LEU A 321 32.39 21.00 39.22
C LEU A 321 32.97 21.71 40.45
N ASN A 322 32.15 22.32 41.30
CA ASN A 322 32.59 22.92 42.57
C ASN A 322 33.13 21.85 43.53
N GLU A 323 32.43 20.74 43.70
CA GLU A 323 32.86 19.63 44.55
C GLU A 323 34.23 19.08 44.10
N ILE A 324 34.40 18.89 42.79
CA ILE A 324 35.67 18.47 42.21
C ILE A 324 36.73 19.53 42.48
N ALA A 325 36.44 20.82 42.25
CA ALA A 325 37.38 21.91 42.49
C ALA A 325 37.84 21.97 43.96
N GLU A 326 36.92 21.83 44.92
CA GLU A 326 37.25 21.79 46.36
C GLU A 326 38.09 20.57 46.72
N THR A 327 37.91 19.45 46.04
CA THR A 327 38.75 18.26 46.22
C THR A 327 40.14 18.47 45.63
N LEU A 328 40.23 19.01 44.42
CA LEU A 328 41.49 19.28 43.73
C LEU A 328 42.34 20.32 44.47
N LYS A 329 41.73 21.31 45.15
CA LYS A 329 42.42 22.28 46.01
C LYS A 329 43.21 21.63 47.17
N LYS A 330 42.77 20.46 47.63
CA LYS A 330 43.45 19.72 48.72
C LYS A 330 44.81 19.16 48.26
N TYR A 331 45.06 19.10 46.95
CA TYR A 331 46.24 18.52 46.30
C TYR A 331 46.92 19.50 45.34
N PRO A 332 47.52 20.61 45.83
CA PRO A 332 48.01 21.71 45.00
C PRO A 332 49.26 21.38 44.17
N THR A 333 49.94 20.27 44.43
CA THR A 333 51.14 19.82 43.70
C THR A 333 50.87 18.74 42.66
N THR A 334 49.70 18.10 42.69
CA THR A 334 49.32 17.02 41.77
C THR A 334 49.03 17.54 40.38
N ARG A 335 49.50 16.82 39.35
CA ARG A 335 49.19 17.13 37.95
C ARG A 335 47.97 16.33 37.49
N TRP A 336 47.08 16.99 36.76
CA TRP A 336 45.83 16.44 36.27
C TRP A 336 45.73 16.59 34.76
N LYS A 337 45.03 15.65 34.12
CA LYS A 337 44.73 15.65 32.69
C LYS A 337 43.22 15.65 32.51
N ILE A 338 42.69 16.63 31.78
CA ILE A 338 41.27 16.74 31.45
C ILE A 338 41.10 16.31 30.00
N GLU A 339 40.34 15.23 29.79
CA GLU A 339 40.08 14.64 28.48
C GLU A 339 38.58 14.70 28.21
N ALA A 340 38.18 15.36 27.13
CA ALA A 340 36.80 15.36 26.68
C ALA A 340 36.63 14.44 25.48
N HIS A 341 35.54 13.67 25.49
CA HIS A 341 35.19 12.69 24.48
C HIS A 341 33.76 12.92 24.00
N ILE A 342 33.50 12.61 22.75
CA ILE A 342 32.17 12.65 22.13
C ILE A 342 31.84 11.30 21.48
N ASP A 343 30.59 11.15 21.06
CA ASP A 343 30.16 10.09 20.17
C ASP A 343 30.66 10.32 18.74
N LYS A 344 30.47 9.31 17.88
CA LYS A 344 31.00 9.30 16.52
C LYS A 344 30.53 10.54 15.74
N GLN A 345 31.49 11.30 15.21
CA GLN A 345 31.27 12.49 14.39
C GLN A 345 31.83 12.27 12.98
N ASN A 346 31.32 13.02 12.01
CA ASN A 346 31.75 12.87 10.62
C ASN A 346 33.16 13.43 10.36
N SER A 347 33.62 14.38 11.18
CA SER A 347 34.93 15.02 11.07
C SER A 347 35.74 14.85 12.36
N ALA A 348 36.82 14.07 12.30
CA ALA A 348 37.72 13.87 13.43
C ALA A 348 38.41 15.18 13.88
N LEU A 349 38.63 16.13 12.96
CA LEU A 349 39.23 17.42 13.27
C LEU A 349 38.27 18.33 14.04
N GLU A 350 36.99 18.36 13.65
CA GLU A 350 35.96 19.11 14.36
C GLU A 350 35.68 18.49 15.73
N ALA A 351 35.59 17.16 15.80
CA ALA A 351 35.46 16.40 17.03
C ALA A 351 36.58 16.71 18.04
N ALA A 352 37.84 16.71 17.58
CA ALA A 352 38.98 17.07 18.41
C ALA A 352 38.94 18.55 18.84
N THR A 353 38.45 19.44 17.98
CA THR A 353 38.37 20.88 18.26
C THR A 353 37.33 21.18 19.33
N ILE A 354 36.09 20.69 19.19
CA ILE A 354 35.02 20.96 20.16
C ILE A 354 35.32 20.31 21.51
N THR A 355 35.84 19.08 21.52
CA THR A 355 36.25 18.43 22.78
C THR A 355 37.42 19.16 23.44
N LYS A 356 38.37 19.71 22.66
CA LYS A 356 39.43 20.53 23.23
C LYS A 356 38.87 21.79 23.90
N GLN A 357 37.92 22.46 23.25
CA GLN A 357 37.25 23.64 23.82
C GLN A 357 36.47 23.29 25.10
N GLN A 358 35.79 22.16 25.15
CA GLN A 358 35.10 21.67 26.35
C GLN A 358 36.08 21.39 27.49
N ALA A 359 37.18 20.69 27.23
CA ALA A 359 38.21 20.44 28.24
C ALA A 359 38.82 21.77 28.76
N ASP A 360 39.02 22.76 27.88
CA ASP A 360 39.49 24.10 28.25
C ASP A 360 38.46 24.89 29.07
N ALA A 361 37.17 24.73 28.79
CA ALA A 361 36.10 25.36 29.57
C ALA A 361 36.08 24.84 31.02
N VAL A 362 36.24 23.54 31.23
CA VAL A 362 36.38 22.95 32.57
C VAL A 362 37.62 23.48 33.28
N LEU A 363 38.75 23.56 32.58
CA LEU A 363 39.98 24.13 33.15
C LEU A 363 39.79 25.60 33.57
N ASN A 364 39.20 26.42 32.70
CA ASN A 364 38.94 27.82 32.98
C ASN A 364 38.01 27.98 34.20
N TYR A 365 37.02 27.09 34.33
CA TYR A 365 36.18 27.06 35.51
C TYR A 365 36.99 26.75 36.77
N PHE A 366 37.84 25.72 36.78
CA PHE A 366 38.71 25.42 37.92
C PHE A 366 39.67 26.56 38.27
N ILE A 367 40.24 27.23 37.26
CA ILE A 367 41.06 28.43 37.47
C ILE A 367 40.24 29.54 38.15
N SER A 368 38.99 29.76 37.74
CA SER A 368 38.10 30.74 38.37
C SER A 368 37.78 30.42 39.83
N ARG A 369 37.84 29.12 40.21
CA ARG A 369 37.68 28.64 41.58
C ARG A 369 38.97 28.69 42.41
N GLY A 370 40.08 29.15 41.83
CA GLY A 370 41.36 29.38 42.51
C GLY A 370 42.41 28.27 42.34
N LEU A 371 42.24 27.37 41.38
CA LEU A 371 43.25 26.37 41.05
C LEU A 371 44.31 26.90 40.09
N SER A 372 45.56 26.43 40.24
CA SER A 372 46.64 26.79 39.33
C SER A 372 46.50 26.04 38.00
N GLY A 373 46.26 26.76 36.91
CA GLY A 373 46.15 26.18 35.57
C GLY A 373 47.39 25.40 35.13
N ALA A 374 48.58 25.73 35.67
CA ALA A 374 49.81 24.99 35.39
C ALA A 374 49.72 23.51 35.82
N ASN A 375 48.83 23.17 36.75
CA ASN A 375 48.62 21.80 37.23
C ASN A 375 47.80 20.94 36.27
N PHE A 376 47.31 21.50 35.16
CA PHE A 376 46.39 20.81 34.26
C PHE A 376 46.94 20.72 32.84
N GLN A 377 46.63 19.60 32.19
CA GLN A 377 46.75 19.40 30.75
C GLN A 377 45.37 19.10 30.18
N THR A 378 44.96 19.80 29.12
CA THR A 378 43.68 19.56 28.45
C THR A 378 43.89 18.87 27.10
N ILE A 379 43.08 17.86 26.81
CA ILE A 379 43.09 17.09 25.56
C ILE A 379 41.67 16.98 25.02
N GLY A 380 41.50 17.32 23.73
CA GLY A 380 40.30 16.99 22.98
C GLY A 380 40.47 15.62 22.33
N ALA A 381 39.93 14.58 22.96
CA ALA A 381 40.09 13.21 22.47
C ALA A 381 39.15 12.87 21.30
N GLY A 382 38.18 13.75 21.00
CA GLY A 382 37.18 13.54 19.97
C GLY A 382 36.42 12.23 20.17
N ASP A 383 36.14 11.56 19.08
CA ASP A 383 35.46 10.26 19.02
C ASP A 383 36.43 9.07 18.88
N SER A 384 37.74 9.31 18.98
CA SER A 384 38.80 8.33 18.72
C SER A 384 38.94 7.22 19.76
N SER A 385 38.20 7.29 20.87
CA SER A 385 38.27 6.33 21.98
C SER A 385 36.89 6.11 22.62
N PRO A 386 35.97 5.44 21.91
CA PRO A 386 34.66 5.09 22.44
C PRO A 386 34.79 4.01 23.53
N VAL A 387 33.98 4.12 24.57
CA VAL A 387 33.87 3.16 25.68
C VAL A 387 32.62 2.28 25.58
N SER A 388 31.72 2.61 24.65
CA SER A 388 30.51 1.84 24.34
C SER A 388 30.18 1.95 22.84
N SER A 389 29.18 1.20 22.39
CA SER A 389 28.72 1.28 20.99
C SER A 389 28.22 2.68 20.64
N ASN A 390 28.51 3.16 19.43
CA ASN A 390 27.92 4.41 18.91
C ASN A 390 26.55 4.18 18.24
N SER A 391 26.11 2.93 18.09
CA SER A 391 24.82 2.61 17.47
C SER A 391 23.63 2.82 18.40
N SER A 392 23.78 2.62 19.71
CA SER A 392 22.69 2.78 20.69
C SER A 392 22.71 4.16 21.36
N VAL A 393 21.52 4.67 21.72
CA VAL A 393 21.36 5.95 22.45
C VAL A 393 22.20 5.95 23.73
N TYR A 394 22.03 4.92 24.56
CA TYR A 394 22.78 4.73 25.80
C TYR A 394 24.30 4.62 25.58
N GLY A 395 24.72 3.98 24.49
CA GLY A 395 26.14 3.86 24.16
C GLY A 395 26.76 5.19 23.73
N ARG A 396 26.03 6.00 22.96
CA ARG A 396 26.43 7.38 22.62
C ARG A 396 26.53 8.26 23.86
N MET A 397 25.58 8.18 24.79
CA MET A 397 25.64 8.90 26.07
C MET A 397 26.89 8.54 26.88
N LYS A 398 27.26 7.26 26.95
CA LYS A 398 28.52 6.83 27.60
C LYS A 398 29.77 7.35 26.90
N ASN A 399 29.72 7.52 25.58
CA ASN A 399 30.86 8.03 24.82
C ASN A 399 31.05 9.54 25.03
N ARG A 400 29.95 10.31 25.19
CA ARG A 400 29.97 11.73 25.55
C ARG A 400 30.33 11.94 27.03
N ARG A 401 31.61 12.18 27.33
CA ARG A 401 32.11 12.26 28.71
C ARG A 401 33.35 13.14 28.86
N ILE A 402 33.60 13.59 30.09
CA ILE A 402 34.82 14.28 30.47
C ILE A 402 35.49 13.49 31.59
N ILE A 403 36.78 13.22 31.43
CA ILE A 403 37.60 12.50 32.40
C ILE A 403 38.67 13.44 32.92
N ILE A 404 38.74 13.59 34.23
CA ILE A 404 39.80 14.33 34.91
C ILE A 404 40.68 13.29 35.60
N ARG A 405 41.80 12.94 34.97
CA ARG A 405 42.69 11.87 35.43
C ARG A 405 43.93 12.43 36.10
N LYS A 406 44.33 11.83 37.21
CA LYS A 406 45.61 12.10 37.87
C LYS A 406 46.78 11.60 37.02
N LEU A 407 47.81 12.42 36.85
CA LEU A 407 49.03 12.03 36.14
C LEU A 407 50.11 11.51 37.09
N PHE A 408 50.49 12.31 38.10
CA PHE A 408 51.47 11.97 39.13
C PHE A 408 51.39 12.91 40.33
#